data_AF-A0A5J4YCK0-F1
#
_entry.id   AF-A0A5J4YCK0-F1
#
_cell.length_a   1.000
_cell.length_b   1.000
_cell.length_c   1.000
_cell.angle_alpha   90.00
_cell.angle_beta   90.00
_cell.angle_gamma   90.00
#
_symmetry.space_group_name_H-M   'P 1'
#
loop_
_entity.id
_entity.type
_entity.pdbx_description
1 polymer ?
#
loop_
_entity_poly.entity_id
_entity_poly.type
_entity_poly.pdbx_seq_one_letter_code
_entity_poly.pdbx_strand_id
1 'polypeptide(L)'
;MLILELNVGLLGAGSQILRLLLRIPPHWQTITAFPIGLTEETLISEPIFKALYDVTSLKPLDKASVQLAGTLFWVLGLQVAALALRTVLAGDTSKWADAIRREHYNPAGMPVVTWKILLHLLQQIKSGRFARFDYGKERNSAIYSSEDPPDVAALYDLLDVRVNFIAGGKDSIVSPKAVQKHVDAILTANERRAARGDAPIDWTSEVLPNMGHLDIIDGDNEETVACLRKHWQREYV
;
A
#
# COMPACT_ATOMS: atom_id res chain seq x y z
N MET A 1 36.09 -12.78 -25.02
CA MET A 1 35.56 -13.85 -24.15
C MET A 1 36.14 -13.74 -22.73
N LEU A 2 36.14 -12.54 -22.14
CA LEU A 2 36.68 -12.28 -20.79
C LEU A 2 35.82 -11.28 -19.96
N ILE A 3 34.68 -10.83 -20.53
CA ILE A 3 33.79 -9.82 -19.93
C ILE A 3 32.58 -10.48 -19.23
N LEU A 4 32.31 -11.77 -19.49
CA LEU A 4 31.19 -12.47 -18.84
C LEU A 4 31.52 -13.02 -17.44
N GLU A 5 32.78 -13.32 -17.12
CA GLU A 5 33.12 -13.96 -15.84
C GLU A 5 33.17 -12.97 -14.65
N LEU A 6 33.45 -11.68 -14.90
CA LEU A 6 33.49 -10.66 -13.85
C LEU A 6 32.11 -10.30 -13.28
N ASN A 7 31.03 -10.44 -14.07
CA ASN A 7 29.67 -10.13 -13.61
C ASN A 7 29.09 -11.21 -12.67
N VAL A 8 29.52 -12.46 -12.80
CA VAL A 8 29.06 -13.56 -11.94
C VAL A 8 29.72 -13.49 -10.55
N GLY A 9 30.98 -13.03 -10.48
CA GLY A 9 31.74 -12.91 -9.24
C GLY A 9 31.21 -11.84 -8.27
N LEU A 10 30.81 -10.66 -8.78
CA LEU A 10 30.30 -9.57 -7.93
C LEU A 10 28.90 -9.86 -7.37
N LEU A 11 28.03 -10.49 -8.17
CA LEU A 11 26.71 -10.96 -7.73
C LEU A 11 26.81 -12.09 -6.69
N GLY A 12 27.81 -12.97 -6.83
CA GLY A 12 28.11 -14.03 -5.86
C GLY A 12 28.61 -13.50 -4.50
N ALA A 13 29.49 -12.50 -4.51
CA ALA A 13 30.04 -11.89 -3.28
C ALA A 13 28.98 -11.08 -2.53
N GLY A 14 28.12 -10.33 -3.24
CA GLY A 14 26.99 -9.61 -2.65
C GLY A 14 25.99 -10.56 -1.97
N SER A 15 25.69 -11.71 -2.59
CA SER A 15 24.80 -12.74 -2.02
C SER A 15 25.35 -13.37 -0.73
N GLN A 16 26.66 -13.62 -0.65
CA GLN A 16 27.29 -14.24 0.52
C GLN A 16 27.36 -13.27 1.73
N ILE A 17 27.64 -11.99 1.49
CA ILE A 17 27.61 -10.95 2.53
C ILE A 17 26.16 -10.73 3.03
N LEU A 18 25.17 -10.80 2.13
CA LEU A 18 23.74 -10.72 2.45
C LEU A 18 23.26 -11.90 3.32
N ARG A 19 23.83 -13.11 3.12
CA ARG A 19 23.54 -14.31 3.95
C ARG A 19 24.09 -14.19 5.37
N LEU A 20 25.28 -13.60 5.51
CA LEU A 20 25.97 -13.42 6.79
C LEU A 20 25.33 -12.33 7.67
N LEU A 21 24.82 -11.26 7.06
CA LEU A 21 24.28 -10.12 7.82
C LEU A 21 22.82 -10.28 8.29
N LEU A 22 22.01 -11.14 7.65
CA LEU A 22 20.54 -11.09 7.83
C LEU A 22 19.86 -12.38 8.31
N ARG A 23 20.57 -13.51 8.56
CA ARG A 23 19.99 -14.81 9.00
C ARG A 23 18.63 -15.12 8.32
N ILE A 24 18.57 -14.98 7.01
CA ILE A 24 17.33 -15.16 6.24
C ILE A 24 16.90 -16.64 6.32
N PRO A 25 15.66 -16.95 6.74
CA PRO A 25 15.16 -18.32 6.79
C PRO A 25 15.19 -18.99 5.40
N PRO A 26 15.55 -20.28 5.29
CA PRO A 26 15.74 -20.95 4.00
C PRO A 26 14.55 -20.88 3.02
N HIS A 27 13.32 -20.74 3.53
CA HIS A 27 12.12 -20.70 2.71
C HIS A 27 11.85 -19.37 1.99
N TRP A 28 12.64 -18.31 2.25
CA TRP A 28 12.57 -17.01 1.55
C TRP A 28 13.63 -16.85 0.46
N GLN A 29 14.45 -17.87 0.20
CA GLN A 29 15.62 -17.80 -0.69
C GLN A 29 15.26 -17.73 -2.19
N THR A 30 14.03 -18.02 -2.58
CA THR A 30 13.59 -18.09 -3.99
C THR A 30 13.12 -16.76 -4.58
N ILE A 31 12.94 -15.71 -3.76
CA ILE A 31 12.32 -14.44 -4.20
C ILE A 31 13.34 -13.48 -4.87
N THR A 32 14.64 -13.72 -4.76
CA THR A 32 15.68 -12.76 -5.19
C THR A 32 16.17 -12.92 -6.64
N ALA A 33 15.53 -13.75 -7.47
CA ALA A 33 15.92 -13.94 -8.86
C ALA A 33 14.87 -13.37 -9.83
N PHE A 34 14.91 -12.05 -10.05
CA PHE A 34 14.23 -11.40 -11.17
C PHE A 34 15.29 -10.91 -12.18
N PRO A 35 15.25 -11.33 -13.45
CA PRO A 35 16.16 -10.82 -14.46
C PRO A 35 15.56 -9.57 -15.07
N ILE A 36 16.24 -8.41 -14.98
CA ILE A 36 15.85 -7.23 -15.76
C ILE A 36 17.08 -6.61 -16.40
N GLY A 37 17.12 -6.67 -17.73
CA GLY A 37 18.02 -5.88 -18.55
C GLY A 37 17.50 -4.45 -18.64
N LEU A 38 18.11 -3.54 -17.89
CA LEU A 38 17.92 -2.10 -18.07
C LEU A 38 19.04 -1.56 -18.95
N THR A 39 18.68 -0.85 -20.00
CA THR A 39 19.62 -0.17 -20.90
C THR A 39 19.87 1.27 -20.42
N GLU A 40 20.96 1.88 -20.92
CA GLU A 40 21.43 3.22 -20.52
C GLU A 40 20.38 4.32 -20.77
N GLU A 41 19.53 4.15 -21.78
CA GLU A 41 18.42 5.07 -22.10
C GLU A 41 17.33 5.11 -21.03
N THR A 42 17.03 3.98 -20.36
CA THR A 42 15.91 3.90 -19.40
C THR A 42 16.24 4.53 -18.05
N LEU A 43 17.53 4.58 -17.67
CA LEU A 43 17.97 5.18 -16.41
C LEU A 43 18.10 6.71 -16.49
N ILE A 44 18.45 7.26 -17.67
CA ILE A 44 18.70 8.69 -17.85
C ILE A 44 17.38 9.47 -18.09
N SER A 45 16.33 8.82 -18.61
CA SER A 45 15.02 9.44 -18.83
C SER A 45 14.20 9.68 -17.56
N GLU A 46 14.59 9.06 -16.44
CA GLU A 46 13.86 9.21 -15.17
C GLU A 46 14.18 10.57 -14.52
N PRO A 47 13.17 11.40 -14.18
CA PRO A 47 13.35 12.76 -13.69
C PRO A 47 14.28 12.89 -12.46
N ILE A 48 14.34 11.85 -11.64
CA ILE A 48 15.20 11.77 -10.44
C ILE A 48 16.69 11.71 -10.81
N PHE A 49 17.05 10.94 -11.84
CA PHE A 49 18.44 10.82 -12.27
C PHE A 49 18.93 12.09 -12.96
N LYS A 50 18.06 12.75 -13.74
CA LYS A 50 18.36 14.07 -14.30
C LYS A 50 18.55 15.14 -13.22
N ALA A 51 17.72 15.14 -12.18
CA ALA A 51 17.85 16.07 -11.06
C ALA A 51 19.14 15.83 -10.25
N LEU A 52 19.55 14.58 -10.04
CA LEU A 52 20.84 14.24 -9.40
C LEU A 52 22.05 14.60 -10.28
N TYR A 53 21.91 14.48 -11.59
CA TYR A 53 22.92 14.87 -12.59
C TYR A 53 23.12 16.40 -12.64
N ASP A 54 22.03 17.17 -12.64
CA ASP A 54 22.06 18.64 -12.74
C ASP A 54 22.50 19.33 -11.43
N VAL A 55 22.18 18.75 -10.26
CA VAL A 55 22.45 19.37 -8.95
C VAL A 55 23.92 19.28 -8.51
N THR A 56 24.68 18.29 -9.00
CA THR A 56 25.96 17.96 -8.36
C THR A 56 27.20 18.55 -9.04
N SER A 57 27.10 19.16 -10.24
CA SER A 57 28.28 19.65 -11.01
C SER A 57 29.43 18.63 -11.09
N LEU A 58 29.13 17.34 -10.89
CA LEU A 58 30.13 16.28 -10.90
C LEU A 58 30.50 16.00 -12.37
N LYS A 59 31.79 15.79 -12.62
CA LYS A 59 32.26 15.26 -13.91
C LYS A 59 31.42 14.02 -14.29
N PRO A 60 31.16 13.78 -15.59
CA PRO A 60 30.36 12.62 -16.01
C PRO A 60 30.92 11.37 -15.34
N LEU A 61 30.11 10.78 -14.47
CA LEU A 61 30.40 9.50 -13.84
C LEU A 61 30.59 8.47 -14.95
N ASP A 62 31.61 7.64 -14.84
CA ASP A 62 31.76 6.54 -15.79
C ASP A 62 30.55 5.59 -15.68
N LYS A 63 30.29 4.86 -16.77
CA LYS A 63 29.14 3.98 -16.90
C LYS A 63 29.04 2.96 -15.76
N ALA A 64 30.18 2.50 -15.24
CA ALA A 64 30.24 1.58 -14.12
C ALA A 64 29.74 2.22 -12.82
N SER A 65 30.09 3.48 -12.58
CA SER A 65 29.68 4.23 -11.39
C SER A 65 28.18 4.59 -11.42
N VAL A 66 27.63 4.92 -12.59
CA VAL A 66 26.17 5.15 -12.75
C VAL A 66 25.39 3.85 -12.55
N GLN A 67 25.87 2.73 -13.11
CA GLN A 67 25.25 1.42 -12.90
C GLN A 67 25.32 0.97 -11.44
N LEU A 68 26.44 1.20 -10.76
CA LEU A 68 26.60 0.90 -9.34
C LEU A 68 25.67 1.76 -8.48
N ALA A 69 25.60 3.07 -8.73
CA ALA A 69 24.70 3.98 -8.02
C ALA A 69 23.22 3.60 -8.23
N GLY A 70 22.83 3.28 -9.47
CA GLY A 70 21.48 2.79 -9.77
C GLY A 70 21.18 1.48 -9.05
N THR A 71 22.11 0.52 -9.07
CA THR A 71 21.95 -0.77 -8.37
C THR A 71 21.83 -0.59 -6.86
N LEU A 72 22.66 0.26 -6.25
CA LEU A 72 22.61 0.56 -4.82
C LEU A 72 21.31 1.27 -4.45
N PHE A 73 20.84 2.22 -5.26
CA PHE A 73 19.54 2.88 -5.07
C PHE A 73 18.38 1.87 -5.14
N TRP A 74 18.40 0.94 -6.10
CA TRP A 74 17.40 -0.12 -6.20
C TRP A 74 17.42 -1.09 -5.02
N VAL A 75 18.60 -1.56 -4.61
CA VAL A 75 18.74 -2.49 -3.48
C VAL A 75 18.32 -1.80 -2.17
N LEU A 76 18.73 -0.55 -1.95
CA LEU A 76 18.32 0.22 -0.78
C LEU A 76 16.81 0.50 -0.81
N GLY A 77 16.27 0.86 -1.98
CA GLY A 77 14.83 1.05 -2.19
C GLY A 77 14.02 -0.21 -1.89
N LEU A 78 14.48 -1.38 -2.35
CA LEU A 78 13.88 -2.68 -2.03
C LEU A 78 13.96 -3.00 -0.55
N GLN A 79 15.06 -2.66 0.14
CA GLN A 79 15.18 -2.88 1.59
C GLN A 79 14.29 -1.96 2.40
N VAL A 80 14.17 -0.69 2.01
CA VAL A 80 13.24 0.26 2.64
C VAL A 80 11.79 -0.17 2.40
N ALA A 81 11.45 -0.62 1.18
CA ALA A 81 10.13 -1.14 0.86
C ALA A 81 9.82 -2.43 1.64
N ALA A 82 10.77 -3.35 1.76
CA ALA A 82 10.61 -4.56 2.55
C ALA A 82 10.49 -4.27 4.05
N LEU A 83 11.23 -3.28 4.56
CA LEU A 83 11.10 -2.83 5.94
C LEU A 83 9.75 -2.16 6.17
N ALA A 84 9.31 -1.28 5.27
CA ALA A 84 8.01 -0.62 5.33
C ALA A 84 6.86 -1.65 5.29
N LEU A 85 6.93 -2.62 4.38
CA LEU A 85 5.97 -3.71 4.30
C LEU A 85 5.98 -4.53 5.60
N ARG A 86 7.16 -4.87 6.14
CA ARG A 86 7.26 -5.55 7.44
C ARG A 86 6.65 -4.74 8.57
N THR A 87 6.83 -3.42 8.61
CA THR A 87 6.24 -2.57 9.65
C THR A 87 4.73 -2.40 9.50
N VAL A 88 4.23 -2.32 8.26
CA VAL A 88 2.79 -2.21 7.96
C VAL A 88 2.08 -3.54 8.19
N LEU A 89 2.75 -4.67 7.96
CA LEU A 89 2.23 -6.01 8.21
C LEU A 89 2.60 -6.56 9.59
N ALA A 90 3.40 -5.85 10.40
CA ALA A 90 3.86 -6.33 11.70
C ALA A 90 2.70 -6.32 12.70
N GLY A 91 2.01 -7.45 12.81
CA GLY A 91 0.83 -7.62 13.64
C GLY A 91 -0.30 -8.32 12.89
N ASP A 92 -0.24 -8.33 11.56
CA ASP A 92 -1.16 -9.06 10.72
C ASP A 92 -0.97 -10.58 10.88
N THR A 93 -2.07 -11.31 11.10
CA THR A 93 -2.03 -12.77 11.20
C THR A 93 -2.28 -13.50 9.90
N SER A 94 -2.51 -12.79 8.80
CA SER A 94 -2.85 -13.45 7.55
C SER A 94 -1.67 -14.18 6.91
N LYS A 95 -1.99 -15.16 6.08
CA LYS A 95 -1.02 -16.02 5.37
C LYS A 95 -0.50 -15.35 4.09
N TRP A 96 0.16 -14.20 4.23
CA TRP A 96 0.69 -13.41 3.11
C TRP A 96 1.59 -14.19 2.16
N ALA A 97 2.39 -15.14 2.68
CA ALA A 97 3.27 -15.98 1.88
C ALA A 97 2.50 -16.94 0.95
N ASP A 98 1.33 -17.41 1.39
CA ASP A 98 0.46 -18.27 0.56
C ASP A 98 -0.32 -17.42 -0.43
N ALA A 99 -0.79 -16.24 -0.02
CA ALA A 99 -1.52 -15.32 -0.89
C ALA A 99 -0.71 -14.89 -2.11
N ILE A 100 0.56 -14.46 -1.95
CA ILE A 100 1.43 -14.04 -3.07
C ILE A 100 1.68 -15.17 -4.08
N ARG A 101 1.51 -16.44 -3.69
CA ARG A 101 1.64 -17.59 -4.58
C ARG A 101 0.40 -17.84 -5.42
N ARG A 102 -0.75 -17.24 -5.09
CA ARG A 102 -1.99 -17.36 -5.87
C ARG A 102 -1.86 -16.56 -7.16
N GLU A 103 -2.35 -17.11 -8.27
CA GLU A 103 -2.24 -16.49 -9.59
C GLU A 103 -2.81 -15.07 -9.65
N HIS A 104 -3.88 -14.78 -8.92
CA HIS A 104 -4.52 -13.47 -8.90
C HIS A 104 -3.80 -12.43 -8.02
N TYR A 105 -2.91 -12.83 -7.09
CA TYR A 105 -2.06 -11.93 -6.30
C TYR A 105 -0.63 -11.85 -6.82
N ASN A 106 -0.33 -12.49 -7.95
CA ASN A 106 0.95 -12.35 -8.64
C ASN A 106 1.17 -10.86 -9.00
N PRO A 107 2.36 -10.29 -8.76
CA PRO A 107 2.69 -8.91 -9.19
C PRO A 107 2.41 -8.62 -10.68
N ALA A 108 2.45 -9.63 -11.55
CA ALA A 108 2.06 -9.50 -12.95
C ALA A 108 0.54 -9.37 -13.17
N GLY A 109 -0.28 -9.95 -12.28
CA GLY A 109 -1.76 -9.88 -12.29
C GLY A 109 -2.34 -8.75 -11.43
N MET A 110 -1.58 -8.24 -10.46
CA MET A 110 -1.91 -7.06 -9.63
C MET A 110 -0.73 -6.07 -9.63
N PRO A 111 -0.64 -5.13 -10.59
CA PRO A 111 0.33 -4.05 -10.51
C PRO A 111 0.11 -3.26 -9.21
N VAL A 112 1.14 -3.28 -8.35
CA VAL A 112 0.99 -3.24 -6.88
C VAL A 112 0.48 -1.92 -6.30
N VAL A 113 0.65 -0.78 -6.97
CA VAL A 113 0.03 0.53 -6.65
C VAL A 113 0.73 1.56 -7.53
N THR A 114 0.04 2.62 -7.96
CA THR A 114 0.73 3.76 -8.59
C THR A 114 1.39 4.64 -7.53
N TRP A 115 2.45 5.36 -7.90
CA TRP A 115 3.09 6.34 -6.99
C TRP A 115 2.11 7.36 -6.42
N LYS A 116 1.11 7.76 -7.24
CA LYS A 116 0.06 8.68 -6.80
C LYS A 116 -0.81 8.08 -5.69
N ILE A 117 -1.14 6.79 -5.76
CA ILE A 117 -1.90 6.09 -4.71
C ILE A 117 -1.06 6.06 -3.42
N LEU A 118 0.22 5.71 -3.51
CA LEU A 118 1.11 5.70 -2.33
C LEU A 118 1.20 7.08 -1.65
N LEU A 119 1.40 8.14 -2.44
CA LEU A 119 1.39 9.50 -1.92
C LEU A 119 0.06 9.88 -1.26
N HIS A 120 -1.07 9.46 -1.84
CA HIS A 120 -2.39 9.72 -1.26
C HIS A 120 -2.55 9.01 0.09
N LEU A 121 -2.16 7.74 0.18
CA LEU A 121 -2.21 7.00 1.44
C LEU A 121 -1.36 7.67 2.52
N LEU A 122 -0.17 8.17 2.18
CA LEU A 122 0.66 8.94 3.11
C LEU A 122 0.00 10.25 3.56
N GLN A 123 -0.71 10.96 2.66
CA GLN A 123 -1.50 12.14 3.02
C GLN A 123 -2.62 11.81 4.01
N GLN A 124 -3.29 10.66 3.83
CA GLN A 124 -4.34 10.19 4.74
C GLN A 124 -3.76 9.80 6.10
N ILE A 125 -2.63 9.08 6.13
CA ILE A 125 -1.93 8.74 7.39
C ILE A 125 -1.52 10.01 8.13
N LYS A 126 -0.91 10.98 7.42
CA LYS A 126 -0.43 12.23 8.01
C LYS A 126 -1.57 13.11 8.53
N SER A 127 -2.64 13.26 7.76
CA SER A 127 -3.77 14.12 8.14
C SER A 127 -4.74 13.45 9.10
N GLY A 128 -4.77 12.12 9.14
CA GLY A 128 -5.76 11.34 9.89
C GLY A 128 -7.19 11.47 9.35
N ARG A 129 -7.39 12.09 8.18
CA ARG A 129 -8.68 12.36 7.53
C ARG A 129 -8.89 11.46 6.33
N PHE A 130 -10.14 11.08 6.07
CA PHE A 130 -10.53 10.38 4.85
C PHE A 130 -10.79 11.39 3.73
N ALA A 131 -9.75 12.12 3.33
CA ALA A 131 -9.84 13.21 2.37
C ALA A 131 -9.46 12.79 0.94
N ARG A 132 -9.91 13.57 -0.04
CA ARG A 132 -9.44 13.49 -1.43
C ARG A 132 -7.95 13.82 -1.53
N PHE A 133 -7.33 13.50 -2.67
CA PHE A 133 -5.91 13.77 -2.91
C PHE A 133 -5.60 15.25 -2.73
N ASP A 134 -4.57 15.56 -1.94
CA ASP A 134 -4.09 16.92 -1.72
C ASP A 134 -3.08 17.29 -2.82
N TYR A 135 -3.45 18.25 -3.66
CA TYR A 135 -2.61 18.77 -4.73
C TYR A 135 -1.79 20.00 -4.31
N GLY A 136 -1.92 20.45 -3.06
CA GLY A 136 -1.45 21.75 -2.57
C GLY A 136 -2.48 22.87 -2.81
N LYS A 137 -2.42 23.91 -1.98
CA LYS A 137 -3.45 24.98 -1.88
C LYS A 137 -3.93 25.54 -3.22
N GLU A 138 -3.02 26.01 -4.06
CA GLU A 138 -3.36 26.64 -5.35
C GLU A 138 -4.12 25.68 -6.26
N ARG A 139 -3.64 24.43 -6.34
CA ARG A 139 -4.22 23.42 -7.20
C ARG A 139 -5.49 22.80 -6.61
N ASN A 140 -5.61 22.74 -5.29
CA ASN A 140 -6.85 22.40 -4.60
C ASN A 140 -7.92 23.45 -4.89
N SER A 141 -7.60 24.75 -4.84
CA SER A 141 -8.56 25.81 -5.17
C SER A 141 -9.06 25.68 -6.61
N ALA A 142 -8.17 25.34 -7.55
CA ALA A 142 -8.57 25.12 -8.94
C ALA A 142 -9.43 23.85 -9.16
N ILE A 143 -9.21 22.77 -8.41
CA ILE A 143 -9.88 21.48 -8.61
C ILE A 143 -11.14 21.33 -7.75
N TYR A 144 -11.09 21.80 -6.51
CA TYR A 144 -12.11 21.60 -5.48
C TYR A 144 -12.83 22.90 -5.10
N SER A 145 -12.44 24.06 -5.65
CA SER A 145 -12.93 25.37 -5.19
C SER A 145 -12.67 25.65 -3.70
N SER A 146 -11.64 25.00 -3.12
CA SER A 146 -11.24 25.09 -1.72
C SER A 146 -9.73 24.90 -1.61
N GLU A 147 -9.05 25.61 -0.71
CA GLU A 147 -7.60 25.43 -0.46
C GLU A 147 -7.28 24.05 0.13
N ASP A 148 -8.22 23.46 0.85
CA ASP A 148 -8.11 22.13 1.45
C ASP A 148 -8.87 21.08 0.64
N PRO A 149 -8.34 19.84 0.54
CA PRO A 149 -9.09 18.75 -0.08
C PRO A 149 -10.33 18.41 0.76
N PRO A 150 -11.49 18.14 0.12
CA PRO A 150 -12.69 17.73 0.82
C PRO A 150 -12.49 16.45 1.65
N ASP A 151 -12.98 16.46 2.89
CA ASP A 151 -13.09 15.27 3.73
C ASP A 151 -14.33 14.47 3.33
N VAL A 152 -14.13 13.25 2.84
CA VAL A 152 -15.22 12.39 2.36
C VAL A 152 -16.03 11.84 3.54
N ALA A 153 -15.40 11.55 4.68
CA ALA A 153 -16.11 11.07 5.86
C ALA A 153 -17.04 12.15 6.44
N ALA A 154 -16.67 13.42 6.31
CA ALA A 154 -17.54 14.53 6.68
C ALA A 154 -18.81 14.62 5.82
N LEU A 155 -18.85 13.96 4.65
CA LEU A 155 -20.00 13.97 3.73
C LEU A 155 -20.85 12.69 3.79
N TYR A 156 -20.65 11.85 4.81
CA TYR A 156 -21.42 10.60 4.96
C TYR A 156 -22.92 10.81 5.14
N ASP A 157 -23.37 12.00 5.52
CA ASP A 157 -24.79 12.33 5.60
C ASP A 157 -25.48 12.38 4.24
N LEU A 158 -24.72 12.31 3.14
CA LEU A 158 -25.21 12.16 1.77
C LEU A 158 -25.39 10.69 1.36
N LEU A 159 -24.99 9.72 2.18
CA LEU A 159 -25.13 8.30 1.85
C LEU A 159 -26.62 7.88 1.82
N ASP A 160 -27.00 7.24 0.73
CA ASP A 160 -28.33 6.69 0.45
C ASP A 160 -28.33 5.15 0.38
N VAL A 161 -27.18 4.53 0.69
CA VAL A 161 -27.00 3.08 0.72
C VAL A 161 -26.77 2.59 2.15
N ARG A 162 -27.11 1.32 2.41
CA ARG A 162 -26.73 0.63 3.65
C ARG A 162 -25.21 0.44 3.68
N VAL A 163 -24.61 0.61 4.87
CA VAL A 163 -23.17 0.42 5.06
C VAL A 163 -22.88 -0.63 6.13
N ASN A 164 -22.21 -1.71 5.77
CA ASN A 164 -21.76 -2.73 6.72
C ASN A 164 -20.24 -2.66 6.89
N PHE A 165 -19.78 -2.27 8.07
CA PHE A 165 -18.36 -2.27 8.42
C PHE A 165 -17.95 -3.64 8.97
N ILE A 166 -16.91 -4.24 8.40
CA ILE A 166 -16.31 -5.48 8.90
C ILE A 166 -14.82 -5.22 9.09
N ALA A 167 -14.32 -5.47 10.30
CA ALA A 167 -12.92 -5.24 10.65
C ALA A 167 -12.26 -6.50 11.19
N GLY A 168 -10.96 -6.66 10.93
CA GLY A 168 -10.17 -7.77 11.44
C GLY A 168 -9.54 -7.37 12.76
N GLY A 169 -9.80 -8.13 13.82
CA GLY A 169 -9.26 -7.84 15.16
C GLY A 169 -7.73 -7.83 15.22
N LYS A 170 -7.08 -8.47 14.25
CA LYS A 170 -5.61 -8.53 14.08
C LYS A 170 -5.16 -7.90 12.75
N ASP A 171 -5.99 -7.10 12.11
CA ASP A 171 -5.61 -6.36 10.90
C ASP A 171 -4.66 -5.22 11.28
N SER A 172 -3.45 -5.23 10.70
CA SER A 172 -2.45 -4.17 10.92
C SER A 172 -2.36 -3.15 9.78
N ILE A 173 -3.01 -3.41 8.64
CA ILE A 173 -3.13 -2.47 7.51
C ILE A 173 -4.30 -1.52 7.74
N VAL A 174 -5.49 -2.08 8.02
CA VAL A 174 -6.73 -1.36 8.32
C VAL A 174 -7.20 -1.76 9.71
N SER A 175 -6.53 -1.22 10.72
CA SER A 175 -6.84 -1.55 12.11
C SER A 175 -8.32 -1.35 12.47
N PRO A 176 -8.87 -2.11 13.44
CA PRO A 176 -10.22 -1.87 13.97
C PRO A 176 -10.46 -0.43 14.40
N LYS A 177 -9.42 0.24 14.91
CA LYS A 177 -9.47 1.66 15.29
C LYS A 177 -9.68 2.58 14.08
N ALA A 178 -9.09 2.25 12.93
CA ALA A 178 -9.32 3.00 11.69
C ALA A 178 -10.77 2.83 11.22
N VAL A 179 -11.30 1.60 11.28
CA VAL A 179 -12.72 1.33 10.96
C VAL A 179 -13.66 2.06 11.93
N GLN A 180 -13.34 2.09 13.23
CA GLN A 180 -14.14 2.79 14.23
C GLN A 180 -14.29 4.29 13.91
N LYS A 181 -13.26 4.96 13.36
CA LYS A 181 -13.40 6.36 12.92
C LYS A 181 -14.49 6.55 11.88
N HIS A 182 -14.71 5.57 11.01
CA HIS A 182 -15.79 5.62 10.02
C HIS A 182 -17.16 5.36 10.64
N VAL A 183 -17.23 4.48 11.65
CA VAL A 183 -18.45 4.29 12.46
C VAL A 183 -18.82 5.59 13.17
N ASP A 184 -17.85 6.26 13.81
CA ASP A 184 -18.07 7.54 14.49
C ASP A 184 -18.56 8.62 13.50
N ALA A 185 -17.98 8.65 12.29
CA ALA A 185 -18.42 9.56 11.24
C ALA A 185 -19.87 9.30 10.77
N ILE A 186 -20.30 8.03 10.71
CA ILE A 186 -21.71 7.68 10.43
C ILE A 186 -22.64 8.12 11.55
N LEU A 187 -22.23 7.99 12.81
CA LEU A 187 -23.02 8.48 13.95
C LEU A 187 -23.20 10.00 13.88
N THR A 188 -22.11 10.75 13.65
CA THR A 188 -22.18 12.21 13.44
C THR A 188 -22.99 12.60 12.20
N ALA A 189 -22.93 11.80 11.13
CA ALA A 189 -23.78 11.99 9.96
C ALA A 189 -25.27 11.80 10.29
N ASN A 190 -25.61 10.80 11.09
CA ASN A 190 -26.99 10.55 11.53
C ASN A 190 -27.54 11.66 12.42
N GLU A 191 -26.72 12.28 13.28
CA GLU A 191 -27.10 13.47 14.04
C GLU A 191 -27.47 14.64 13.10
N ARG A 192 -26.68 14.86 12.05
CA ARG A 192 -26.94 15.90 11.04
C ARG A 192 -28.19 15.61 10.20
N ARG A 193 -28.42 14.35 9.83
CA ARG A 193 -29.64 13.90 9.13
C ARG A 193 -30.88 14.13 9.99
N ALA A 194 -30.82 13.74 11.27
CA ALA A 194 -31.91 13.97 12.22
C ALA A 194 -32.27 15.46 12.36
N ALA A 195 -31.27 16.35 12.39
CA ALA A 195 -31.48 17.80 12.43
C ALA A 195 -32.22 18.36 11.19
N ARG A 196 -32.17 17.67 10.04
CA ARG A 196 -32.91 18.01 8.82
C ARG A 196 -34.26 17.29 8.68
N GLY A 197 -34.57 16.35 9.59
CA GLY A 197 -35.73 15.47 9.48
C GLY A 197 -35.54 14.29 8.52
N ASP A 198 -34.31 14.00 8.11
CA ASP A 198 -33.99 12.85 7.26
C ASP A 198 -33.93 11.56 8.09
N ALA A 199 -34.25 10.43 7.45
CA ALA A 199 -34.02 9.11 8.05
C ALA A 199 -32.52 8.87 8.32
N PRO A 200 -32.16 8.13 9.39
CA PRO A 200 -30.77 7.77 9.63
C PRO A 200 -30.25 6.84 8.53
N ILE A 201 -28.93 6.87 8.29
CA ILE A 201 -28.21 5.90 7.48
C ILE A 201 -28.39 4.52 8.15
N ASP A 202 -28.77 3.52 7.37
CA ASP A 202 -28.78 2.12 7.80
C ASP A 202 -27.34 1.58 7.80
N TRP A 203 -26.87 1.09 8.94
CA TRP A 203 -25.50 0.61 9.07
C TRP A 203 -25.35 -0.49 10.12
N THR A 204 -24.28 -1.28 9.97
CA THR A 204 -23.82 -2.22 11.01
C THR A 204 -22.31 -2.20 11.11
N SER A 205 -21.77 -2.66 12.24
CA SER A 205 -20.33 -2.89 12.41
C SER A 205 -20.08 -4.22 13.13
N GLU A 206 -19.08 -4.96 12.68
CA GLU A 206 -18.65 -6.23 13.28
C GLU A 206 -17.12 -6.36 13.23
N VAL A 207 -16.53 -6.80 14.34
CA VAL A 207 -15.08 -7.06 14.43
C VAL A 207 -14.87 -8.57 14.58
N LEU A 208 -14.14 -9.15 13.64
CA LEU A 208 -13.79 -10.57 13.64
C LEU A 208 -12.46 -10.74 14.39
N PRO A 209 -12.46 -11.23 15.64
CA PRO A 209 -11.37 -11.02 16.59
C PRO A 209 -10.03 -11.66 16.19
N ASN A 210 -10.06 -12.70 15.36
CA ASN A 210 -8.88 -13.46 14.96
C ASN A 210 -8.44 -13.24 13.50
N MET A 211 -9.07 -12.29 12.80
CA MET A 211 -8.81 -12.05 11.38
C MET A 211 -7.73 -10.98 11.19
N GLY A 212 -6.76 -11.26 10.32
CA GLY A 212 -5.88 -10.26 9.72
C GLY A 212 -6.50 -9.67 8.44
N HIS A 213 -5.75 -8.83 7.75
CA HIS A 213 -6.22 -8.10 6.58
C HIS A 213 -6.64 -9.02 5.44
N LEU A 214 -5.80 -10.00 5.07
CA LEU A 214 -6.15 -10.87 3.95
C LEU A 214 -7.29 -11.81 4.30
N ASP A 215 -7.44 -12.19 5.58
CA ASP A 215 -8.51 -13.09 6.00
C ASP A 215 -9.92 -12.51 5.72
N ILE A 216 -10.00 -11.18 5.56
CA ILE A 216 -11.23 -10.48 5.16
C ILE A 216 -11.42 -10.46 3.63
N ILE A 217 -10.34 -10.32 2.86
CA ILE A 217 -10.44 -10.11 1.40
C ILE A 217 -10.31 -11.39 0.58
N ASP A 218 -9.64 -12.43 1.12
CA ASP A 218 -9.27 -13.65 0.38
C ASP A 218 -10.47 -14.57 0.10
N GLY A 219 -11.67 -14.23 0.59
CA GLY A 219 -12.95 -14.89 0.25
C GLY A 219 -13.12 -16.33 0.75
N ASP A 220 -12.03 -17.00 1.12
CA ASP A 220 -12.00 -18.40 1.55
C ASP A 220 -12.21 -18.57 3.07
N ASN A 221 -12.27 -17.47 3.83
CA ASN A 221 -12.45 -17.54 5.27
C ASN A 221 -13.93 -17.70 5.64
N GLU A 222 -14.29 -18.86 6.19
CA GLU A 222 -15.68 -19.18 6.55
C GLU A 222 -16.30 -18.19 7.55
N GLU A 223 -15.51 -17.62 8.47
CA GLU A 223 -16.00 -16.64 9.45
C GLU A 223 -16.38 -15.33 8.75
N THR A 224 -15.51 -14.85 7.85
CA THR A 224 -15.78 -13.68 7.00
C THR A 224 -17.01 -13.91 6.12
N VAL A 225 -17.10 -15.06 5.45
CA VAL A 225 -18.24 -15.42 4.58
C VAL A 225 -19.53 -15.55 5.36
N ALA A 226 -19.50 -16.16 6.55
CA ALA A 226 -20.66 -16.27 7.42
C ALA A 226 -21.14 -14.89 7.90
N CYS A 227 -20.21 -14.01 8.27
CA CYS A 227 -20.51 -12.62 8.61
C CYS A 227 -21.19 -11.88 7.45
N LEU A 228 -20.60 -11.94 6.25
CA LEU A 228 -21.18 -11.34 5.05
C LEU A 228 -22.58 -11.90 4.74
N ARG A 229 -22.77 -13.21 4.83
CA ARG A 229 -24.07 -13.86 4.58
C ARG A 229 -25.13 -13.40 5.58
N LYS A 230 -24.78 -13.29 6.87
CA LYS A 230 -25.65 -12.78 7.93
C LYS A 230 -26.11 -11.35 7.64
N HIS A 231 -25.22 -10.49 7.16
CA HIS A 231 -25.58 -9.10 6.80
C HIS A 231 -26.39 -9.04 5.50
N TRP A 232 -26.04 -9.84 4.50
CA TRP A 232 -26.79 -9.93 3.24
C TRP A 232 -28.22 -10.42 3.43
N GLN A 233 -28.42 -11.46 4.23
CA GLN A 233 -29.76 -12.03 4.48
C GLN A 233 -30.72 -11.04 5.15
N ARG A 234 -30.21 -10.01 5.85
CA ARG A 234 -31.03 -8.95 6.42
C ARG A 234 -31.57 -7.96 5.39
N GLU A 235 -30.98 -7.89 4.19
CA GLU A 235 -31.43 -6.97 3.14
C GLU A 235 -32.54 -7.55 2.25
N TYR A 236 -32.64 -8.88 2.13
CA TYR A 236 -33.47 -9.55 1.12
C TYR A 236 -34.55 -10.49 1.69
N VAL A 237 -34.80 -10.45 3.00
CA VAL A 237 -35.87 -11.19 3.70
C VAL A 237 -36.69 -10.21 4.53
#